data_AF-W2K3U4-F1
#
_entry.id   AF-W2K3U4-F1
#
_cell.length_a   1.000
_cell.length_b   1.000
_cell.length_c   1.000
_cell.angle_alpha   90.00
_cell.angle_beta   90.00
_cell.angle_gamma   90.00
#
_symmetry.space_group_name_H-M   'P 1'
#
loop_
_entity.id
_entity.type
_entity.pdbx_description
1 polymer ?
#
loop_
_entity_poly.entity_id
_entity_poly.type
_entity_poly.pdbx_seq_one_letter_code
_entity_poly.pdbx_strand_id
1 'polypeptide(L)'
;MGKTTKRNVAVAREFSKLEMLLLQTASDTLKCLKILKRNLGKYDRRHGLYFRNTSKYFMRNDIRVAKDTTTDLRHVAKRIKRSKSPTASEINAARISMNATADAMNDLKQAGRIFDQNNGASGGVTGIIDNILNGNNNEENANQPNGGHDDKNPENQKPKRGLFGRKKGGGFLKASDTVEAVVKSTLNDSFGGFAALKQQITLTENALSPSIATRAKDAVVDVASKIVGDSSPSPTQTA
;
A
#
# COMPACT_ATOMS: atom_id res chain seq x y z
N MET A 1 5.89 -37.07 29.67
CA MET A 1 5.10 -35.82 29.72
C MET A 1 5.79 -34.55 29.17
N GLY A 2 7.09 -34.55 28.83
CA GLY A 2 7.79 -33.29 28.43
C GLY A 2 7.56 -32.74 27.01
N LYS A 3 7.06 -33.54 26.05
CA LYS A 3 6.93 -33.10 24.64
C LYS A 3 5.75 -32.16 24.40
N THR A 4 4.62 -32.34 25.10
CA THR A 4 3.43 -31.49 24.99
C THR A 4 3.66 -30.11 25.61
N THR A 5 4.32 -30.05 26.76
CA THR A 5 4.68 -28.80 27.43
C THR A 5 5.64 -27.95 26.58
N LYS A 6 6.67 -28.56 25.97
CA LYS A 6 7.61 -27.85 25.07
C LYS A 6 6.91 -27.26 23.83
N ARG A 7 5.97 -28.00 23.22
CA ARG A 7 5.19 -27.49 22.08
C ARG A 7 4.29 -26.32 22.46
N ASN A 8 3.61 -26.40 23.61
CA ASN A 8 2.77 -25.30 24.09
C ASN A 8 3.58 -24.01 24.35
N VAL A 9 4.80 -24.13 24.89
CA VAL A 9 5.70 -22.99 25.09
C VAL A 9 6.15 -22.38 23.75
N ALA A 10 6.46 -23.21 22.75
CA ALA A 10 6.83 -22.74 21.42
C ALA A 10 5.68 -22.02 20.71
N VAL A 11 4.46 -22.56 20.78
CA VAL A 11 3.25 -21.93 20.23
C VAL A 11 2.98 -20.59 20.90
N ALA A 12 3.03 -20.53 22.24
CA ALA A 12 2.84 -19.28 22.98
C ALA A 12 3.84 -18.20 22.56
N ARG A 13 5.12 -18.58 22.36
CA ARG A 13 6.16 -17.66 21.87
C ARG A 13 5.85 -17.09 20.50
N GLU A 14 5.37 -17.90 19.56
CA GLU A 14 5.01 -17.43 18.22
C GLU A 14 3.79 -16.50 18.24
N PHE A 15 2.80 -16.76 19.10
CA PHE A 15 1.68 -15.84 19.31
C PHE A 15 2.10 -14.51 19.94
N SER A 16 3.05 -14.50 20.89
CA SER A 16 3.60 -13.25 21.45
C SER A 16 4.33 -12.42 20.39
N LYS A 17 5.09 -13.06 19.50
CA LYS A 17 5.73 -12.36 18.36
C LYS A 17 4.69 -11.82 17.38
N LEU A 18 3.64 -12.60 17.09
CA LEU A 18 2.54 -12.17 16.23
C LEU A 18 1.82 -10.94 16.80
N GLU A 19 1.50 -10.94 18.10
CA GLU A 19 0.95 -9.77 18.80
C GLU A 19 1.84 -8.54 18.61
N MET A 20 3.14 -8.67 18.89
CA MET A 20 4.10 -7.57 18.78
C MET A 20 4.17 -7.01 17.36
N LEU A 21 4.25 -7.86 16.34
CA LEU A 21 4.30 -7.42 14.94
C LEU A 21 2.98 -6.79 14.49
N LEU A 22 1.83 -7.27 14.95
CA LEU A 22 0.53 -6.63 14.68
C LEU A 22 0.49 -5.21 15.27
N LEU A 23 0.93 -5.03 16.52
CA LEU A 23 0.98 -3.72 17.18
C LEU A 23 1.95 -2.75 16.50
N GLN A 24 3.12 -3.25 16.11
CA GLN A 24 4.14 -2.47 15.42
C GLN A 24 3.61 -2.02 14.05
N THR A 25 3.12 -2.96 13.24
CA THR A 25 2.54 -2.69 11.92
C THR A 25 1.42 -1.66 12.02
N ALA A 26 0.47 -1.84 12.96
CA ALA A 26 -0.61 -0.89 13.14
C ALA A 26 -0.12 0.51 13.53
N SER A 27 0.92 0.59 14.37
CA SER A 27 1.48 1.87 14.79
C SER A 27 2.21 2.58 13.66
N ASP A 28 2.96 1.85 12.84
CA ASP A 28 3.67 2.40 11.70
C ASP A 28 2.73 2.81 10.57
N THR A 29 1.68 2.02 10.29
CA THR A 29 0.62 2.42 9.37
C THR A 29 -0.05 3.73 9.82
N LEU A 30 -0.41 3.87 11.10
CA LEU A 30 -1.00 5.13 11.60
C LEU A 30 -0.05 6.33 11.50
N LYS A 31 1.25 6.13 11.73
CA LYS A 31 2.26 7.19 11.53
C LYS A 31 2.36 7.57 10.05
N CYS A 32 2.43 6.58 9.16
CA CYS A 32 2.46 6.78 7.72
C CYS A 32 1.23 7.56 7.22
N LEU A 33 0.01 7.19 7.64
CA LEU A 33 -1.22 7.91 7.28
C LEU A 33 -1.24 9.37 7.79
N LYS A 34 -0.64 9.64 8.95
CA LYS A 34 -0.47 11.02 9.46
C LYS A 34 0.49 11.82 8.58
N ILE A 35 1.60 11.22 8.17
CA ILE A 35 2.58 11.85 7.27
C ILE A 35 1.94 12.10 5.90
N LEU A 36 1.21 11.13 5.36
CA LEU A 36 0.48 11.25 4.10
C LEU A 36 -0.47 12.44 4.10
N LYS A 37 -1.32 12.55 5.13
CA LYS A 37 -2.25 13.69 5.27
C LYS A 37 -1.53 15.04 5.31
N ARG A 38 -0.31 15.10 5.86
CA ARG A 38 0.53 16.32 5.87
C ARG A 38 1.13 16.59 4.50
N ASN A 39 1.65 15.56 3.82
CA ASN A 39 2.26 15.68 2.50
C ASN A 39 1.24 16.06 1.42
N LEU A 40 0.03 15.49 1.45
CA LEU A 40 -1.09 15.93 0.60
C LEU A 40 -1.42 17.40 0.83
N GLY A 41 -1.47 17.86 2.09
CA GLY A 41 -1.69 19.27 2.39
C GLY A 41 -0.56 20.20 1.89
N LYS A 42 0.68 19.72 1.85
CA LYS A 42 1.81 20.47 1.24
C LYS A 42 1.67 20.51 -0.28
N TYR A 43 1.31 19.39 -0.90
CA TYR A 43 1.01 19.30 -2.33
C TYR A 43 -0.10 20.30 -2.71
N ASP A 44 -1.22 20.27 -2.00
CA ASP A 44 -2.37 21.16 -2.24
C ASP A 44 -1.95 22.64 -2.23
N ARG A 45 -1.13 23.05 -1.26
CA ARG A 45 -0.62 24.43 -1.18
C ARG A 45 0.29 24.79 -2.36
N ARG A 46 1.20 23.90 -2.78
CA ARG A 46 2.10 24.15 -3.92
C ARG A 46 1.35 24.29 -5.23
N HIS A 47 0.26 23.54 -5.38
CA HIS A 47 -0.57 23.51 -6.58
C HIS A 47 -1.76 24.47 -6.52
N GLY A 48 -1.87 25.31 -5.49
CA GLY A 48 -2.95 26.28 -5.35
C GLY A 48 -4.34 25.65 -5.26
N LEU A 49 -4.44 24.43 -4.72
CA LEU A 49 -5.70 23.71 -4.56
C LEU A 49 -6.37 24.14 -3.25
N TYR A 50 -7.65 24.50 -3.34
CA TYR A 50 -8.44 24.98 -2.21
C TYR A 50 -9.80 24.27 -2.11
N PHE A 51 -10.39 24.31 -0.92
CA PHE A 51 -11.72 23.77 -0.62
C PHE A 51 -11.89 22.30 -1.05
N ARG A 52 -12.90 22.01 -1.88
CA ARG A 52 -13.31 20.64 -2.28
C ARG A 52 -12.42 20.03 -3.36
N ASN A 53 -11.56 20.83 -4.01
CA ASN A 53 -10.69 20.37 -5.09
C ASN A 53 -9.31 19.89 -4.58
N THR A 54 -9.12 19.85 -3.27
CA THR A 54 -7.86 19.42 -2.66
C THR A 54 -7.70 17.89 -2.71
N SER A 55 -6.48 17.43 -2.98
CA SER A 55 -6.13 16.00 -2.92
C SER A 55 -6.43 15.40 -1.54
N LYS A 56 -6.18 16.18 -0.49
CA LYS A 56 -6.51 15.82 0.89
C LYS A 56 -8.00 15.65 1.15
N TYR A 57 -8.86 16.43 0.51
CA TYR A 57 -10.30 16.28 0.62
C TYR A 57 -10.78 15.06 -0.19
N PHE A 58 -10.28 14.91 -1.42
CA PHE A 58 -10.59 13.79 -2.30
C PHE A 58 -10.29 12.44 -1.64
N MET A 59 -9.08 12.26 -1.10
CA MET A 59 -8.64 11.01 -0.47
C MET A 59 -9.10 10.83 0.98
N ARG A 60 -9.96 11.72 1.50
CA ARG A 60 -10.32 11.73 2.93
C ARG A 60 -11.00 10.43 3.36
N ASN A 61 -11.84 9.87 2.48
CA ASN A 61 -12.56 8.64 2.77
C ASN A 61 -11.61 7.43 2.82
N ASP A 62 -10.76 7.28 1.81
CA ASP A 62 -9.78 6.18 1.74
C ASP A 62 -8.81 6.22 2.93
N ILE A 63 -8.36 7.42 3.33
CA ILE A 63 -7.53 7.60 4.53
C ILE A 63 -8.28 7.18 5.80
N ARG A 64 -9.61 7.37 5.86
CA ARG A 64 -10.42 6.91 7.00
C ARG A 64 -10.52 5.39 6.99
N VAL A 65 -10.86 4.78 5.85
CA VAL A 65 -10.92 3.31 5.71
C VAL A 65 -9.60 2.63 6.09
N ALA A 66 -8.47 3.19 5.64
CA ALA A 66 -7.15 2.70 6.03
C ALA A 66 -6.87 2.82 7.54
N LYS A 67 -7.40 3.85 8.20
CA LYS A 67 -7.31 3.97 9.67
C LYS A 67 -8.18 2.94 10.37
N ASP A 68 -9.41 2.76 9.91
CA ASP A 68 -10.38 1.86 10.55
C ASP A 68 -9.87 0.41 10.48
N THR A 69 -9.43 -0.05 9.30
CA THR A 69 -8.77 -1.36 9.14
C THR A 69 -7.49 -1.50 9.98
N THR A 70 -6.73 -0.42 10.15
CA THR A 70 -5.57 -0.41 11.08
C THR A 70 -5.98 -0.52 12.55
N THR A 71 -7.15 0.01 12.93
CA THR A 71 -7.68 -0.20 14.28
C THR A 71 -8.10 -1.65 14.51
N ASP A 72 -8.59 -2.33 13.48
CA ASP A 72 -8.89 -3.77 13.54
C ASP A 72 -7.61 -4.59 13.77
N LEU A 73 -6.51 -4.25 13.10
CA LEU A 73 -5.20 -4.89 13.32
C LEU A 73 -4.79 -4.82 14.80
N ARG A 74 -4.93 -3.63 15.38
CA ARG A 74 -4.63 -3.39 16.80
C ARG A 74 -5.62 -4.13 17.72
N HIS A 75 -6.88 -4.24 17.33
CA HIS A 75 -7.88 -4.98 18.08
C HIS A 75 -7.56 -6.48 18.11
N VAL A 76 -7.19 -7.06 16.96
CA VAL A 76 -6.74 -8.47 16.88
C VAL A 76 -5.53 -8.72 17.76
N ALA A 77 -4.53 -7.81 17.75
CA ALA A 77 -3.37 -7.95 18.63
C ALA A 77 -3.76 -7.98 20.12
N LYS A 78 -4.65 -7.07 20.54
CA LYS A 78 -5.19 -7.06 21.91
C LYS A 78 -5.98 -8.32 22.25
N ARG A 79 -6.70 -8.90 21.28
CA ARG A 79 -7.41 -10.17 21.45
C ARG A 79 -6.44 -11.33 21.68
N ILE A 80 -5.37 -11.42 20.88
CA ILE A 80 -4.30 -12.43 21.06
C ILE A 80 -3.70 -12.31 22.46
N LYS A 81 -3.32 -11.09 22.88
CA LYS A 81 -2.75 -10.82 24.20
C LYS A 81 -3.63 -11.30 25.36
N ARG A 82 -4.93 -11.08 25.24
CA ARG A 82 -5.92 -11.39 26.29
C ARG A 82 -6.33 -12.85 26.30
N SER A 83 -6.12 -13.57 25.20
CA SER A 83 -6.49 -14.97 25.10
C SER A 83 -5.50 -15.83 25.88
N LYS A 84 -6.03 -16.65 26.81
CA LYS A 84 -5.23 -17.61 27.58
C LYS A 84 -4.73 -18.77 26.70
N SER A 85 -5.43 -19.04 25.61
CA SER A 85 -5.13 -20.11 24.66
C SER A 85 -5.49 -19.64 23.24
N PRO A 86 -4.64 -18.82 22.60
CA PRO A 86 -4.86 -18.38 21.22
C PRO A 86 -4.96 -19.59 20.28
N THR A 87 -5.87 -19.50 19.31
CA THR A 87 -6.24 -20.59 18.40
C THR A 87 -6.03 -20.18 16.94
N ALA A 88 -6.38 -21.08 16.02
CA ALA A 88 -6.39 -20.80 14.59
C ALA A 88 -7.32 -19.64 14.22
N SER A 89 -8.36 -19.37 15.03
CA SER A 89 -9.28 -18.25 14.77
C SER A 89 -8.60 -16.89 14.92
N GLU A 90 -7.72 -16.71 15.90
CA GLU A 90 -6.93 -15.49 16.08
C GLU A 90 -5.94 -15.28 14.95
N ILE A 91 -5.31 -16.35 14.47
CA ILE A 91 -4.44 -16.32 13.30
C ILE A 91 -5.23 -15.88 12.06
N ASN A 92 -6.40 -16.49 11.83
CA ASN A 92 -7.23 -16.14 10.69
C ASN A 92 -7.70 -14.67 10.76
N ALA A 93 -8.09 -14.20 11.95
CA ALA A 93 -8.42 -12.80 12.18
C ALA A 93 -7.23 -11.86 11.89
N ALA A 94 -6.01 -12.24 12.29
CA ALA A 94 -4.80 -11.48 12.00
C ALA A 94 -4.54 -11.39 10.49
N ARG A 95 -4.71 -12.50 9.77
CA ARG A 95 -4.56 -12.57 8.31
C ARG A 95 -5.59 -11.71 7.58
N ILE A 96 -6.87 -11.83 7.93
CA ILE A 96 -7.96 -11.04 7.34
C ILE A 96 -7.70 -9.55 7.56
N SER A 97 -7.40 -9.15 8.80
CA SER A 97 -7.16 -7.75 9.14
C SER A 97 -5.90 -7.18 8.47
N MET A 98 -4.82 -7.98 8.35
CA MET A 98 -3.63 -7.59 7.60
C MET A 98 -3.95 -7.35 6.12
N ASN A 99 -4.66 -8.28 5.47
CA ASN A 99 -5.02 -8.15 4.06
C ASN A 99 -5.92 -6.93 3.84
N ALA A 100 -6.96 -6.75 4.65
CA ALA A 100 -7.84 -5.57 4.56
C ALA A 100 -7.07 -4.25 4.71
N THR A 101 -6.09 -4.20 5.60
CA THR A 101 -5.23 -3.01 5.75
C THR A 101 -4.32 -2.82 4.53
N ALA A 102 -3.76 -3.89 3.99
CA ALA A 102 -2.92 -3.84 2.79
C ALA A 102 -3.70 -3.38 1.56
N ASP A 103 -4.93 -3.86 1.39
CA ASP A 103 -5.85 -3.46 0.32
C ASP A 103 -6.21 -1.98 0.45
N ALA A 104 -6.63 -1.52 1.64
CA ALA A 104 -6.91 -0.10 1.88
C ALA A 104 -5.68 0.81 1.62
N MET A 105 -4.47 0.33 1.89
CA MET A 105 -3.23 1.05 1.58
C MET A 105 -2.92 1.08 0.07
N ASN A 106 -3.33 0.07 -0.69
CA ASN A 106 -3.24 0.07 -2.15
C ASN A 106 -4.31 0.94 -2.79
N ASP A 107 -5.52 0.97 -2.23
CA ASP A 107 -6.60 1.88 -2.64
C ASP A 107 -6.17 3.35 -2.52
N LEU A 108 -5.36 3.71 -1.52
CA LEU A 108 -4.75 5.04 -1.45
C LEU A 108 -3.87 5.35 -2.68
N LYS A 109 -3.07 4.40 -3.15
CA LYS A 109 -2.25 4.60 -4.35
C LYS A 109 -3.14 4.79 -5.58
N GLN A 110 -4.19 3.99 -5.69
CA GLN A 110 -5.17 4.09 -6.77
C GLN A 110 -5.95 5.41 -6.72
N ALA A 111 -6.39 5.85 -5.55
CA ALA A 111 -7.06 7.14 -5.36
C ALA A 111 -6.15 8.31 -5.74
N GLY A 112 -4.85 8.24 -5.43
CA GLY A 112 -3.87 9.22 -5.92
C GLY A 112 -3.82 9.27 -7.45
N ARG A 113 -3.77 8.11 -8.11
CA ARG A 113 -3.80 8.02 -9.57
C ARG A 113 -5.10 8.56 -10.18
N ILE A 114 -6.25 8.24 -9.59
CA ILE A 114 -7.55 8.74 -10.05
C ILE A 114 -7.62 10.26 -9.89
N PHE A 115 -7.11 10.79 -8.79
CA PHE A 115 -7.02 12.23 -8.60
C PHE A 115 -6.18 12.88 -9.71
N ASP A 116 -5.01 12.32 -10.01
CA ASP A 116 -4.13 12.83 -11.06
C ASP A 116 -4.79 12.74 -12.44
N GLN A 117 -5.55 11.68 -12.72
CA GLN A 117 -6.33 11.55 -13.96
C GLN A 117 -7.41 12.62 -14.06
N ASN A 118 -8.17 12.85 -12.98
CA ASN A 118 -9.26 13.83 -12.98
C ASN A 118 -8.75 15.27 -13.12
N ASN A 119 -7.56 15.58 -12.58
CA ASN A 119 -6.99 16.92 -12.61
C ASN A 119 -6.01 17.13 -13.78
N GLY A 120 -5.37 16.08 -14.27
CA GLY A 120 -4.52 16.07 -15.46
C GLY A 120 -5.33 16.00 -16.77
N ALA A 121 -6.51 15.36 -16.76
CA ALA A 121 -7.47 15.40 -17.86
C ALA A 121 -8.32 16.69 -17.87
N SER A 122 -7.96 17.72 -17.09
CA SER A 122 -8.60 19.05 -17.14
C SER A 122 -8.26 19.85 -18.41
N GLY A 123 -7.83 19.19 -19.49
CA GLY A 123 -8.42 19.44 -20.81
C GLY A 123 -9.69 18.61 -20.96
N GLY A 124 -10.73 18.88 -20.17
CA GLY A 124 -11.89 17.98 -20.04
C GLY A 124 -12.62 17.81 -21.36
N VAL A 125 -12.87 16.58 -21.83
CA VAL A 125 -13.49 16.21 -23.14
C VAL A 125 -12.73 16.75 -24.37
N THR A 126 -12.21 17.98 -24.33
CA THR A 126 -11.36 18.63 -25.33
C THR A 126 -10.02 17.92 -25.52
N GLY A 127 -9.38 17.38 -24.47
CA GLY A 127 -8.10 16.65 -24.61
C GLY A 127 -8.23 15.28 -25.27
N ILE A 128 -9.41 14.65 -25.15
CA ILE A 128 -9.76 13.44 -25.91
C ILE A 128 -10.01 13.84 -27.37
N ILE A 129 -10.69 14.97 -27.61
CA ILE A 129 -10.95 15.49 -28.95
C ILE A 129 -9.66 15.95 -29.65
N ASP A 130 -8.71 16.57 -28.96
CA ASP A 130 -7.43 17.01 -29.54
C ASP A 130 -6.57 15.80 -29.98
N ASN A 131 -6.61 14.68 -29.23
CA ASN A 131 -5.96 13.44 -29.67
C ASN A 131 -6.70 12.73 -30.82
N ILE A 132 -8.01 12.96 -31.00
CA ILE A 132 -8.81 12.41 -32.11
C ILE A 132 -8.67 13.27 -33.38
N LEU A 133 -8.58 14.60 -33.24
CA LEU A 133 -8.43 15.55 -34.35
C LEU A 133 -6.98 15.64 -34.87
N ASN A 134 -5.98 15.25 -34.07
CA ASN A 134 -4.58 15.29 -34.47
C ASN A 134 -4.06 13.95 -35.04
N GLY A 135 -4.97 13.06 -35.44
CA GLY A 135 -4.69 11.82 -36.16
C GLY A 135 -4.76 12.00 -37.68
N ASN A 136 -3.60 12.32 -38.28
CA ASN A 136 -3.23 12.11 -39.68
C ASN A 136 -4.11 12.75 -40.77
N ASN A 137 -3.52 13.71 -41.50
CA ASN A 137 -3.05 13.46 -42.86
C ASN A 137 -2.04 14.55 -43.27
N ASN A 138 -0.79 14.13 -43.43
CA ASN A 138 0.18 14.85 -44.26
C ASN A 138 -0.28 14.68 -45.70
N GLU A 139 -0.47 15.77 -46.43
CA GLU A 139 -0.20 15.79 -47.87
C GLU A 139 0.05 17.23 -48.32
N GLU A 140 1.18 17.37 -49.01
CA GLU A 140 1.67 18.56 -49.67
C GLU A 140 0.63 19.06 -50.69
N ASN A 141 0.37 20.37 -50.74
CA ASN A 141 0.27 21.02 -52.03
C ASN A 141 0.45 22.54 -51.96
N ALA A 142 1.34 23.00 -52.83
CA ALA A 142 1.48 24.37 -53.24
C ALA A 142 0.19 24.86 -53.93
N ASN A 143 -0.23 26.09 -53.65
CA ASN A 143 -0.59 27.10 -54.66
C ASN A 143 -1.24 28.33 -54.00
N GLN A 144 -0.57 29.47 -54.13
CA GLN A 144 -1.24 30.78 -54.22
C GLN A 144 -2.04 30.84 -55.53
N PRO A 145 -3.13 31.65 -55.63
CA PRO A 145 -2.94 33.06 -56.02
C PRO A 145 -3.91 34.08 -55.36
N ASN A 146 -3.33 35.25 -55.10
CA ASN A 146 -3.80 36.64 -55.20
C ASN A 146 -5.29 37.08 -55.12
N GLY A 147 -5.46 38.21 -54.41
CA GLY A 147 -6.46 39.28 -54.58
C GLY A 147 -6.95 39.79 -53.22
N GLY A 148 -6.86 41.05 -52.79
CA GLY A 148 -6.51 42.36 -53.33
C GLY A 148 -7.26 43.42 -52.49
N HIS A 149 -6.71 44.65 -52.39
CA HIS A 149 -7.26 45.92 -51.85
C HIS A 149 -7.04 46.34 -50.37
N ASP A 150 -6.09 47.27 -50.23
CA ASP A 150 -6.18 48.67 -49.75
C ASP A 150 -6.44 49.06 -48.28
N ASP A 151 -5.33 49.45 -47.62
CA ASP A 151 -4.96 50.82 -47.18
C ASP A 151 -5.90 51.62 -46.23
N LYS A 152 -5.53 51.74 -44.94
CA LYS A 152 -5.09 52.99 -44.25
C LYS A 152 -5.23 53.02 -42.71
N ASN A 153 -4.18 53.58 -42.10
CA ASN A 153 -4.04 54.34 -40.84
C ASN A 153 -3.74 53.60 -39.49
N PRO A 154 -2.65 53.98 -38.77
CA PRO A 154 -2.30 53.42 -37.46
C PRO A 154 -2.63 54.39 -36.32
N GLU A 155 -3.61 54.08 -35.47
CA GLU A 155 -3.77 54.78 -34.19
C GLU A 155 -4.18 53.86 -33.03
N ASN A 156 -3.26 53.74 -32.08
CA ASN A 156 -3.49 53.69 -30.63
C ASN A 156 -4.66 52.83 -30.11
N GLN A 157 -4.40 51.54 -29.89
CA GLN A 157 -5.05 50.81 -28.79
C GLN A 157 -4.00 50.08 -27.95
N LYS A 158 -3.67 50.68 -26.80
CA LYS A 158 -2.96 50.03 -25.71
C LYS A 158 -3.67 48.72 -25.35
N PRO A 159 -3.02 47.54 -25.36
CA PRO A 159 -3.62 46.38 -24.73
C PRO A 159 -3.61 46.63 -23.22
N LYS A 160 -4.80 46.85 -22.65
CA LYS A 160 -5.01 46.80 -21.20
C LYS A 160 -4.51 45.44 -20.70
N ARG A 161 -3.41 45.45 -19.96
CA ARG A 161 -2.89 44.31 -19.18
C ARG A 161 -3.97 43.91 -18.16
N GLY A 162 -4.86 43.01 -18.55
CA GLY A 162 -5.85 42.38 -17.69
C GLY A 162 -5.35 41.03 -17.18
N LEU A 163 -4.83 41.05 -15.95
CA LEU A 163 -4.76 40.07 -14.84
C LEU A 163 -5.01 38.54 -15.00
N PHE A 164 -5.18 37.97 -16.19
CA PHE A 164 -5.33 36.52 -16.35
C PHE A 164 -4.40 36.00 -17.45
N GLY A 165 -3.11 35.97 -17.12
CA GLY A 165 -2.16 35.09 -17.80
C GLY A 165 -2.51 33.64 -17.49
N ARG A 166 -3.56 33.10 -18.12
CA ARG A 166 -3.73 31.65 -18.23
C ARG A 166 -2.60 31.17 -19.14
N LYS A 167 -1.48 30.79 -18.54
CA LYS A 167 -0.51 29.91 -19.19
C LYS A 167 -1.29 28.67 -19.63
N LYS A 168 -1.52 28.56 -20.95
CA LYS A 168 -1.72 27.27 -21.62
C LYS A 168 -0.41 26.50 -21.45
N GLY A 169 -0.23 25.89 -20.28
CA GLY A 169 0.80 24.92 -20.03
C GLY A 169 0.14 23.56 -20.06
N GLY A 170 -0.03 23.00 -21.26
CA GLY A 170 -0.12 21.55 -21.43
C GLY A 170 1.22 20.95 -21.04
N GLY A 171 1.51 20.99 -19.75
CA GLY A 171 2.74 20.52 -19.16
C GLY A 171 2.48 19.11 -18.68
N PHE A 172 3.07 18.14 -19.36
CA PHE A 172 3.38 16.83 -18.84
C PHE A 172 3.83 17.00 -17.37
N LEU A 173 2.96 16.71 -16.40
CA LEU A 173 3.33 16.77 -15.00
C LEU A 173 4.56 15.87 -14.86
N LYS A 174 5.72 16.42 -14.46
CA LYS A 174 6.88 15.58 -14.15
C LYS A 174 6.39 14.52 -13.18
N ALA A 175 6.67 13.24 -13.45
CA ALA A 175 6.13 12.11 -12.68
C ALA A 175 6.38 12.20 -11.16
N SER A 176 7.31 13.06 -10.72
CA SER A 176 7.62 13.38 -9.33
C SER A 176 6.66 14.39 -8.65
N ASP A 177 5.80 15.08 -9.40
CA ASP A 177 4.92 16.15 -8.89
C ASP A 177 3.44 15.84 -9.10
N THR A 178 3.06 14.58 -8.87
CA THR A 178 1.67 14.10 -8.90
C THR A 178 1.23 13.61 -7.51
N VAL A 179 -0.08 13.49 -7.27
CA VAL A 179 -0.61 12.95 -6.01
C VAL A 179 -0.26 11.48 -5.86
N GLU A 180 -0.34 10.68 -6.91
CA GLU A 180 0.11 9.29 -6.92
C GLU A 180 1.57 9.17 -6.46
N ALA A 181 2.45 10.06 -6.95
CA ALA A 181 3.86 10.09 -6.54
C ALA A 181 4.01 10.47 -5.06
N VAL A 182 3.24 11.44 -4.56
CA VAL A 182 3.22 11.82 -3.13
C VAL A 182 2.74 10.65 -2.26
N VAL A 183 1.73 9.91 -2.69
CA VAL A 183 1.23 8.74 -1.97
C VAL A 183 2.29 7.65 -1.96
N LYS A 184 2.80 7.25 -3.14
CA LYS A 184 3.79 6.17 -3.27
C LYS A 184 5.07 6.46 -2.48
N SER A 185 5.62 7.66 -2.60
CA SER A 185 6.80 8.08 -1.82
C SER A 185 6.53 8.02 -0.33
N THR A 186 5.41 8.61 0.14
CA THR A 186 5.08 8.58 1.57
C THR A 186 4.91 7.16 2.11
N LEU A 187 4.27 6.26 1.37
CA LEU A 187 4.09 4.88 1.79
C LEU A 187 5.44 4.15 1.85
N ASN A 188 6.31 4.32 0.84
CA ASN A 188 7.61 3.67 0.81
C ASN A 188 8.56 4.20 1.89
N ASP A 189 8.55 5.51 2.16
CA ASP A 189 9.46 6.15 3.11
C ASP A 189 9.04 5.95 4.57
N SER A 190 7.74 5.85 4.83
CA SER A 190 7.18 5.87 6.19
C SER A 190 6.64 4.53 6.67
N PHE A 191 6.61 3.50 5.82
CA PHE A 191 6.04 2.20 6.16
C PHE A 191 6.84 1.03 5.56
N GLY A 192 7.33 0.13 6.42
CA GLY A 192 8.17 -1.02 6.05
C GLY A 192 7.43 -2.20 5.40
N GLY A 193 6.13 -2.07 5.13
CA GLY A 193 5.32 -3.12 4.49
C GLY A 193 4.81 -4.20 5.44
N PHE A 194 4.16 -5.21 4.86
CA PHE A 194 3.52 -6.32 5.59
C PHE A 194 4.31 -7.63 5.55
N ALA A 195 5.51 -7.64 4.95
CA ALA A 195 6.27 -8.87 4.71
C ALA A 195 6.61 -9.62 6.00
N ALA A 196 7.12 -8.90 7.01
CA ALA A 196 7.46 -9.49 8.31
C ALA A 196 6.21 -10.05 9.03
N LEU A 197 5.09 -9.31 8.99
CA LEU A 197 3.84 -9.75 9.59
C LEU A 197 3.27 -11.00 8.89
N LYS A 198 3.29 -11.02 7.55
CA LYS A 198 2.88 -12.18 6.75
C LYS A 198 3.70 -13.42 7.10
N GLN A 199 5.02 -13.29 7.19
CA GLN A 199 5.91 -14.38 7.60
C GLN A 199 5.59 -14.86 9.02
N GLN A 200 5.36 -13.95 9.95
CA GLN A 200 5.02 -14.32 11.33
C GLN A 200 3.67 -15.04 11.43
N ILE A 201 2.67 -14.64 10.65
CA ILE A 201 1.39 -15.35 10.57
C ILE A 201 1.62 -16.80 10.14
N THR A 202 2.42 -17.03 9.09
CA THR A 202 2.76 -18.37 8.62
C THR A 202 3.56 -19.18 9.64
N LEU A 203 4.51 -18.57 10.36
CA LEU A 203 5.25 -19.24 11.43
C LEU A 203 4.32 -19.66 12.57
N THR A 204 3.38 -18.80 12.94
CA THR A 204 2.40 -19.07 14.01
C THR A 204 1.43 -20.19 13.59
N GLU A 205 1.02 -20.22 12.33
CA GLU A 205 0.22 -21.33 11.76
C GLU A 205 0.95 -22.67 11.82
N ASN A 206 2.20 -22.69 11.38
CA ASN A 206 3.02 -23.90 11.37
C ASN A 206 3.31 -24.41 12.79
N ALA A 207 3.42 -23.52 13.77
CA ALA A 207 3.59 -23.89 15.17
C ALA A 207 2.32 -24.55 15.74
N LEU A 208 1.13 -24.03 15.39
CA LEU A 208 -0.15 -24.56 15.87
C LEU A 208 -0.54 -25.87 15.16
N SER A 209 -0.34 -25.94 13.85
CA SER A 209 -0.66 -27.07 13.00
C SER A 209 0.55 -27.42 12.13
N PRO A 210 1.52 -28.19 12.66
CA PRO A 210 2.65 -28.64 11.87
C PRO A 210 2.15 -29.50 10.71
N SER A 211 2.62 -29.17 9.50
CA SER A 211 2.37 -29.90 8.25
C SER A 211 2.61 -31.42 8.40
N ILE A 212 1.93 -32.22 7.57
CA ILE A 212 2.13 -33.68 7.49
C ILE A 212 3.61 -34.01 7.29
N ALA A 213 4.35 -33.22 6.51
CA ALA A 213 5.78 -33.43 6.28
C ALA A 213 6.62 -33.22 7.56
N THR A 214 6.27 -32.23 8.39
CA THR A 214 6.93 -32.01 9.68
C THR A 214 6.55 -33.08 10.70
N ARG A 215 5.28 -33.54 10.69
CA ARG A 215 4.85 -34.68 11.52
C ARG A 215 5.56 -35.98 11.12
N ALA A 216 5.74 -36.23 9.83
CA ALA A 216 6.46 -37.39 9.32
C ALA A 216 7.94 -37.35 9.74
N LYS A 217 8.61 -36.19 9.64
CA LYS A 217 9.98 -36.01 10.14
C LYS A 217 10.09 -36.24 11.65
N ASP A 218 9.20 -35.65 12.45
CA ASP A 218 9.16 -35.85 13.90
C ASP A 218 8.95 -37.34 14.26
N ALA A 219 8.10 -38.06 13.53
CA ALA A 219 7.86 -39.49 13.73
C ALA A 219 9.10 -40.34 13.40
N VAL A 220 9.78 -40.06 12.29
CA VAL A 220 11.01 -40.76 11.92
C VAL A 220 12.13 -40.50 12.94
N VAL A 221 12.27 -39.26 13.42
CA VAL A 221 13.24 -38.92 14.47
C VAL A 221 12.90 -39.61 15.80
N ASP A 222 11.61 -39.70 16.17
CA ASP A 222 11.19 -40.46 17.37
C ASP A 222 11.54 -41.94 17.27
N VAL A 223 11.28 -42.57 16.12
CA VAL A 223 11.63 -43.98 15.86
C VAL A 223 13.15 -44.17 15.93
N ALA A 224 13.93 -43.30 15.27
CA ALA A 224 15.39 -43.37 15.29
C ALA A 224 15.95 -43.25 16.71
N SER A 225 15.41 -42.35 17.53
CA SER A 225 15.84 -42.17 18.93
C SER A 225 15.55 -43.37 19.84
N LYS A 226 14.47 -44.12 19.56
CA LYS A 226 14.14 -45.36 20.29
C LYS A 226 15.05 -46.52 19.90
N ILE A 227 15.37 -46.66 18.62
CA ILE A 227 16.31 -47.70 18.13
C ILE A 227 17.70 -47.50 18.73
N VAL A 228 18.16 -46.25 18.84
CA VAL A 228 19.46 -45.93 19.45
C VAL A 228 19.45 -46.11 20.98
N GLY A 229 18.30 -45.93 21.64
CA GLY A 229 18.15 -46.06 23.09
C GLY A 229 18.15 -47.50 23.62
N ASP A 230 17.69 -48.48 22.84
CA ASP A 230 17.66 -49.90 23.23
C ASP A 230 19.01 -50.62 23.07
N SER A 231 20.06 -49.92 22.64
CA SER A 231 21.41 -50.49 22.45
C SER A 231 22.30 -50.45 23.70
N SER A 232 21.73 -50.38 24.91
CA SER A 232 22.53 -50.49 26.15
C SER A 232 22.93 -51.95 26.39
N PRO A 233 24.24 -52.27 26.52
CA PRO A 233 24.69 -53.64 26.72
C PRO A 233 24.24 -54.17 28.10
N SER A 234 23.54 -55.31 28.09
CA SER A 234 23.23 -56.09 29.30
C SER A 234 24.51 -56.45 30.06
N PRO A 235 24.55 -56.33 31.41
CA PRO A 235 25.66 -56.82 32.19
C PRO A 235 25.60 -58.35 32.23
N THR A 236 26.59 -59.00 31.62
CA THR A 236 26.80 -60.44 31.68
C THR A 236 27.05 -60.86 33.13
N GLN A 237 26.12 -61.60 33.73
CA GLN A 237 26.38 -62.34 34.97
C GLN A 237 27.43 -63.42 34.66
N THR A 238 28.55 -63.40 35.36
CA THR A 238 29.52 -64.50 35.41
C THR A 238 29.45 -65.14 36.78
N ALA A 239 29.44 -66.48 36.76
CA ALA A 239 29.23 -67.41 37.85
C ALA A 239 30.42 -67.49 38.82
#